data_AF-A0A832MJG0-F1
#
_entry.id   AF-A0A832MJG0-F1
#
_cell.length_a   1.000
_cell.length_b   1.000
_cell.length_c   1.000
_cell.angle_alpha   90.00
_cell.angle_beta   90.00
_cell.angle_gamma   90.00
#
_symmetry.space_group_name_H-M   'P 1'
#
loop_
_entity.id
_entity.type
_entity.pdbx_description
1 polymer ?
#
loop_
_entity_poly.entity_id
_entity_poly.type
_entity_poly.pdbx_seq_one_letter_code
_entity_poly.pdbx_strand_id
1 'polypeptide(L)'
;MTAVALLVCAPSARAAPADTAGPGPRPAFGLIARDVPNDAGRAIHLTWSASPDDRAGGVVHYRLDRAPAPGGPWTVVDSVPAGVLEKTDAGVERAREYFYRITAVGPTGETPARSVTGPVRSRSEWVNTRRWSVLATVVLFFTLVLYAIGSAQSGRVPFVRRIPGIDAIEEAIGRATEMGRSVLFLPGILDIDEIQTVAGLVILESVARITAKYETPLIVPVSYPIPFAVAEEMVRAGYTHAGRPDRYDPDSVRFVSPEQFAYVAAVTGIMLRDKPAAHIFMGAFYGESLLLAETGFATGAIQVAGTANVHQLPFFVVACDYTLIGEELFAASAYLSREPKLVGSLRGADLMKLVVIVVILAGCLLETFGVTALTRWMATQ
;
A
#
# COMPACT_ATOMS: atom_id res chain seq x y z
N MET A 1 -9.31 -93.02 17.69
CA MET A 1 -9.34 -92.90 19.16
C MET A 1 -9.04 -91.46 19.53
N THR A 2 -9.97 -90.86 20.27
CA THR A 2 -9.89 -89.59 21.03
C THR A 2 -9.60 -88.30 20.26
N ALA A 3 -10.67 -87.64 19.80
CA ALA A 3 -10.68 -86.26 19.35
C ALA A 3 -11.04 -85.33 20.52
N VAL A 4 -10.18 -84.34 20.77
CA VAL A 4 -10.37 -83.26 21.75
C VAL A 4 -11.16 -82.14 21.08
N ALA A 5 -12.38 -81.87 21.56
CA ALA A 5 -13.19 -80.75 21.12
C ALA A 5 -12.82 -79.48 21.93
N LEU A 6 -12.17 -78.52 21.28
CA LEU A 6 -11.98 -77.16 21.79
C LEU A 6 -13.31 -76.40 21.72
N LEU A 7 -13.90 -76.11 22.87
CA LEU A 7 -15.01 -75.16 22.99
C LEU A 7 -14.41 -73.75 23.13
N VAL A 8 -14.47 -72.97 22.05
CA VAL A 8 -14.08 -71.56 22.02
C VAL A 8 -15.12 -70.75 22.79
N CYS A 9 -14.73 -70.18 23.93
CA CYS A 9 -15.53 -69.23 24.68
C CYS A 9 -15.40 -67.85 24.02
N ALA A 10 -16.51 -67.29 23.53
CA ALA A 10 -16.55 -65.97 22.91
C ALA A 10 -16.24 -64.86 23.95
N PRO A 11 -15.43 -63.84 23.61
CA PRO A 11 -15.12 -62.75 24.53
C PRO A 11 -16.33 -61.85 24.74
N SER A 12 -16.56 -61.48 25.99
CA SER A 12 -17.60 -60.56 26.47
C SER A 12 -17.45 -59.20 25.79
N ALA A 13 -18.51 -58.72 25.13
CA ALA A 13 -18.54 -57.39 24.53
C ALA A 13 -18.38 -56.31 25.61
N ARG A 14 -17.28 -55.57 25.54
CA ARG A 14 -17.02 -54.40 26.38
C ARG A 14 -17.95 -53.28 25.90
N ALA A 15 -18.90 -52.85 26.74
CA ALA A 15 -19.76 -51.71 26.46
C ALA A 15 -18.92 -50.45 26.24
N ALA A 16 -19.27 -49.68 25.20
CA ALA A 16 -18.71 -48.35 24.95
C ALA A 16 -18.99 -47.43 26.15
N PRO A 17 -18.08 -46.50 26.50
CA PRO A 17 -18.35 -45.55 27.57
C PRO A 17 -19.56 -44.68 27.20
N ALA A 18 -20.52 -44.60 28.12
CA ALA A 18 -21.69 -43.73 28.00
C ALA A 18 -21.24 -42.26 27.99
N ASP A 19 -21.76 -41.49 27.04
CA ASP A 19 -21.65 -40.03 26.98
C ASP A 19 -22.17 -39.44 28.29
N THR A 20 -21.26 -38.88 29.09
CA THR A 20 -21.59 -38.13 30.33
C THR A 20 -21.68 -36.63 30.03
N ALA A 21 -22.34 -36.27 28.92
CA ALA A 21 -22.69 -34.88 28.64
C ALA A 21 -23.97 -34.53 29.42
N GLY A 22 -23.83 -33.79 30.52
CA GLY A 22 -24.98 -33.14 31.17
C GLY A 22 -25.72 -32.22 30.19
N PRO A 23 -27.01 -31.89 30.42
CA PRO A 23 -27.76 -31.05 29.49
C PRO A 23 -27.00 -29.72 29.26
N GLY A 24 -26.80 -29.35 28.00
CA GLY A 24 -26.20 -28.07 27.63
C GLY A 24 -27.01 -26.88 28.16
N PRO A 25 -26.45 -25.66 28.13
CA PRO A 25 -27.11 -24.49 28.67
C PRO A 25 -28.42 -24.20 27.94
N ARG A 26 -29.34 -23.51 28.62
CA ARG A 26 -30.55 -22.96 27.99
C ARG A 26 -30.16 -22.03 26.82
N PRO A 27 -30.99 -21.93 25.77
CA PRO A 27 -30.67 -21.12 24.60
C PRO A 27 -30.59 -19.63 24.93
N ALA A 28 -29.72 -18.91 24.20
CA ALA A 28 -29.88 -17.49 23.97
C ALA A 28 -31.11 -17.23 23.09
N PHE A 29 -31.72 -16.06 23.21
CA PHE A 29 -32.97 -15.73 22.50
C PHE A 29 -32.96 -14.30 21.96
N GLY A 30 -33.93 -13.98 21.10
CA GLY A 30 -34.09 -12.64 20.55
C GLY A 30 -32.93 -12.21 19.63
N LEU A 31 -32.34 -13.14 18.87
CA LEU A 31 -31.32 -12.79 17.89
C LEU A 31 -31.91 -11.88 16.80
N ILE A 32 -31.37 -10.68 16.69
CA ILE A 32 -31.73 -9.67 15.70
C ILE A 32 -30.50 -9.43 14.84
N ALA A 33 -30.67 -9.49 13.53
CA ALA A 33 -29.65 -9.13 12.56
C ALA A 33 -30.09 -7.88 11.80
N ARG A 34 -29.22 -6.87 11.75
CA ARG A 34 -29.48 -5.61 11.05
C ARG A 34 -28.28 -5.22 10.20
N ASP A 35 -28.58 -4.61 9.07
CA ASP A 35 -27.56 -3.97 8.24
C ASP A 35 -26.85 -2.86 9.02
N VAL A 36 -25.55 -2.68 8.76
CA VAL A 36 -24.77 -1.60 9.40
C VAL A 36 -24.95 -0.31 8.59
N PRO A 37 -25.51 0.76 9.17
CA PRO A 37 -25.68 2.01 8.43
C PRO A 37 -24.32 2.68 8.17
N ASN A 38 -24.25 3.50 7.12
CA ASN A 38 -23.06 4.24 6.68
C ASN A 38 -21.84 3.35 6.36
N ASP A 39 -22.06 2.16 5.81
CA ASP A 39 -20.98 1.25 5.40
C ASP A 39 -21.01 0.93 3.89
N ALA A 40 -20.06 0.11 3.45
CA ALA A 40 -19.97 -0.34 2.06
C ALA A 40 -20.88 -1.56 1.77
N GLY A 41 -21.85 -1.88 2.62
CA GLY A 41 -22.68 -3.08 2.56
C GLY A 41 -21.88 -4.36 2.83
N ARG A 42 -20.90 -4.31 3.72
CA ARG A 42 -20.00 -5.44 4.03
C ARG A 42 -20.08 -5.90 5.47
N ALA A 43 -21.04 -5.37 6.23
CA ALA A 43 -21.23 -5.76 7.61
C ALA A 43 -22.71 -5.99 7.97
N ILE A 44 -22.95 -6.94 8.87
CA ILE A 44 -24.24 -7.14 9.52
C ILE A 44 -24.01 -7.16 11.03
N HIS A 45 -24.76 -6.33 11.75
CA HIS A 45 -24.70 -6.24 13.19
C HIS A 45 -25.76 -7.15 13.83
N LEU A 46 -25.31 -7.98 14.76
CA LEU A 46 -26.07 -9.02 15.43
C LEU A 46 -26.18 -8.67 16.91
N THR A 47 -27.39 -8.72 17.46
CA THR A 47 -27.66 -8.50 18.88
C THR A 47 -28.59 -9.58 19.41
N TRP A 48 -28.38 -10.06 20.62
CA TRP A 48 -29.23 -11.08 21.25
C TRP A 48 -29.37 -10.88 22.75
N SER A 49 -30.29 -11.63 23.36
CA SER A 49 -30.43 -11.72 24.81
C SER A 49 -29.69 -12.95 25.35
N ALA A 50 -29.02 -12.76 26.49
CA ALA A 50 -28.22 -13.79 27.15
C ALA A 50 -29.02 -15.07 27.44
N SER A 51 -28.35 -16.21 27.44
CA SER A 51 -28.88 -17.42 28.06
C SER A 51 -29.16 -17.14 29.55
N PRO A 52 -30.27 -17.63 30.10
CA PRO A 52 -30.51 -17.61 31.54
C PRO A 52 -29.40 -18.28 32.38
N ASP A 53 -28.62 -19.20 31.78
CA ASP A 53 -27.51 -19.89 32.44
C ASP A 53 -26.17 -19.14 32.34
N ASP A 54 -26.12 -18.04 31.58
CA ASP A 54 -24.92 -17.21 31.43
C ASP A 54 -24.48 -16.63 32.79
N ARG A 55 -25.42 -16.03 33.54
CA ARG A 55 -25.16 -15.47 34.87
C ARG A 55 -24.78 -16.51 35.92
N ALA A 56 -25.15 -17.77 35.70
CA ALA A 56 -24.84 -18.89 36.58
C ALA A 56 -23.51 -19.59 36.22
N GLY A 57 -22.76 -19.08 35.23
CA GLY A 57 -21.52 -19.68 34.74
C GLY A 57 -21.72 -20.93 33.89
N GLY A 58 -22.94 -21.19 33.43
CA GLY A 58 -23.29 -22.34 32.58
C GLY A 58 -22.97 -22.15 31.10
N VAL A 59 -22.59 -20.94 30.69
CA VAL A 59 -22.15 -20.61 29.33
C VAL A 59 -20.66 -20.28 29.33
N VAL A 60 -19.91 -20.91 28.43
CA VAL A 60 -18.49 -20.59 28.16
C VAL A 60 -18.40 -19.54 27.05
N HIS A 61 -19.13 -19.74 25.95
CA HIS A 61 -19.17 -18.82 24.82
C HIS A 61 -20.47 -18.96 24.02
N TYR A 62 -20.78 -17.94 23.23
CA TYR A 62 -21.80 -17.99 22.19
C TYR A 62 -21.13 -18.20 20.84
N ARG A 63 -21.59 -19.19 20.08
CA ARG A 63 -21.18 -19.42 18.69
C ARG A 63 -22.24 -18.84 17.74
N LEU A 64 -21.79 -17.97 16.83
CA LEU A 64 -22.61 -17.42 15.77
C LEU A 64 -22.32 -18.15 14.46
N ASP A 65 -23.37 -18.68 13.84
CA ASP A 65 -23.27 -19.28 12.52
C ASP A 65 -24.10 -18.50 11.50
N ARG A 66 -23.65 -18.52 10.25
CA ARG A 66 -24.31 -17.89 9.10
C ARG A 66 -24.58 -18.92 8.01
N ALA A 67 -25.69 -18.75 7.29
CA ALA A 67 -26.03 -19.56 6.13
C ALA A 67 -26.65 -18.71 5.01
N PRO A 68 -26.52 -19.12 3.73
CA PRO A 68 -27.20 -18.47 2.61
C PRO A 68 -28.69 -18.86 2.51
N ALA A 69 -29.13 -19.87 3.26
CA ALA A 69 -30.52 -20.35 3.28
C ALA A 69 -30.90 -20.82 4.71
N PRO A 70 -32.20 -20.88 5.07
CA PRO A 70 -32.64 -21.29 6.41
C PRO A 70 -32.17 -22.71 6.80
N GLY A 71 -32.01 -23.59 5.81
CA GLY A 71 -31.55 -24.98 6.01
C GLY A 71 -30.03 -25.15 6.10
N GLY A 72 -29.24 -24.09 5.87
CA GLY A 72 -27.79 -24.18 5.74
C GLY A 72 -27.31 -24.18 4.27
N PRO A 73 -26.05 -24.55 4.00
CA PRO A 73 -25.05 -24.98 4.98
C PRO A 73 -24.67 -23.84 5.95
N TRP A 74 -24.46 -24.20 7.21
CA TRP A 74 -24.12 -23.26 8.28
C TRP A 74 -22.61 -23.19 8.45
N THR A 75 -22.05 -22.00 8.36
CA THR A 75 -20.63 -21.72 8.58
C THR A 75 -20.47 -20.89 9.85
N VAL A 76 -19.49 -21.22 10.68
CA VAL A 76 -19.16 -20.43 11.87
C VAL A 76 -18.66 -19.06 11.42
N VAL A 77 -19.27 -18.00 11.94
CA VAL A 77 -18.82 -16.62 11.76
C VAL A 77 -17.80 -16.27 12.84
N ASP A 78 -18.18 -16.49 14.10
CA ASP A 78 -17.31 -16.24 15.26
C ASP A 78 -17.84 -16.92 16.53
N SER A 79 -17.01 -16.95 17.56
CA SER A 79 -17.34 -17.33 18.92
C SER A 79 -16.99 -16.20 19.90
N VAL A 80 -17.97 -15.69 20.63
CA VAL A 80 -17.78 -14.62 21.63
C VAL A 80 -17.94 -15.15 23.04
N PRO A 81 -17.16 -14.68 24.03
CA PRO A 81 -17.26 -15.17 25.40
C PRO A 81 -18.63 -14.89 26.02
N ALA A 82 -18.95 -15.62 27.09
CA ALA A 82 -20.12 -15.35 27.92
C ALA A 82 -20.21 -13.87 28.34
N GLY A 83 -21.43 -13.34 28.46
CA GLY A 83 -21.68 -11.92 28.73
C GLY A 83 -21.58 -10.96 27.53
N VAL A 84 -21.00 -11.37 26.39
CA VAL A 84 -21.04 -10.57 25.15
C VAL A 84 -22.38 -10.82 24.44
N LEU A 85 -23.10 -9.75 24.11
CA LEU A 85 -24.47 -9.79 23.56
C LEU A 85 -24.62 -9.15 22.17
N GLU A 86 -23.51 -8.73 21.59
CA GLU A 86 -23.46 -8.12 20.27
C GLU A 86 -22.23 -8.59 19.49
N LYS A 87 -22.37 -8.66 18.17
CA LYS A 87 -21.26 -8.96 17.25
C LYS A 87 -21.54 -8.40 15.87
N THR A 88 -20.51 -7.91 15.19
CA THR A 88 -20.60 -7.52 13.78
C THR A 88 -19.90 -8.57 12.92
N ASP A 89 -20.63 -9.15 11.96
CA ASP A 89 -20.08 -9.99 10.91
C ASP A 89 -19.62 -9.10 9.75
N ALA A 90 -18.30 -8.99 9.54
CA ALA A 90 -17.69 -8.20 8.46
C ALA A 90 -17.31 -9.03 7.22
N GLY A 91 -17.67 -10.31 7.19
CA GLY A 91 -17.35 -11.24 6.10
C GLY A 91 -18.50 -11.48 5.12
N VAL A 92 -19.46 -10.57 5.04
CA VAL A 92 -20.67 -10.70 4.20
C VAL A 92 -20.46 -10.11 2.81
N GLU A 93 -21.07 -10.73 1.80
CA GLU A 93 -21.13 -10.19 0.46
C GLU A 93 -22.31 -9.21 0.30
N ARG A 94 -22.07 -8.14 -0.45
CA ARG A 94 -23.07 -7.09 -0.71
C ARG A 94 -24.30 -7.66 -1.38
N ALA A 95 -25.48 -7.20 -0.95
CA ALA A 95 -26.78 -7.58 -1.52
C ALA A 95 -27.10 -9.08 -1.47
N ARG A 96 -26.33 -9.88 -0.73
CA ARG A 96 -26.61 -11.30 -0.51
C ARG A 96 -27.43 -11.47 0.76
N GLU A 97 -28.42 -12.35 0.70
CA GLU A 97 -29.26 -12.69 1.85
C GLU A 97 -28.57 -13.72 2.72
N TYR A 98 -28.60 -13.48 4.03
CA TYR A 98 -28.04 -14.35 5.04
C TYR A 98 -29.05 -14.64 6.14
N PHE A 99 -28.93 -15.84 6.69
CA PHE A 99 -29.59 -16.29 7.90
C PHE A 99 -28.53 -16.47 8.97
N TYR A 100 -28.84 -16.04 10.19
CA TYR A 100 -27.96 -16.17 11.34
C TYR A 100 -28.60 -17.03 12.39
N ARG A 101 -27.78 -17.79 13.10
CA ARG A 101 -28.20 -18.49 14.31
C ARG A 101 -27.19 -18.35 15.41
N ILE A 102 -27.68 -18.42 16.64
CA ILE A 102 -26.84 -18.38 17.84
C ILE A 102 -26.99 -19.67 18.65
N THR A 103 -25.85 -20.19 19.10
CA THR A 103 -25.76 -21.38 19.95
C THR A 103 -25.02 -21.00 21.24
N ALA A 104 -25.64 -21.19 22.40
CA ALA A 104 -24.96 -21.12 23.68
C ALA A 104 -24.18 -22.42 23.90
N VAL A 105 -22.89 -22.31 24.22
CA VAL A 105 -21.99 -23.45 24.45
C VAL A 105 -21.52 -23.40 25.89
N GLY A 106 -21.82 -24.45 26.66
CA GLY A 106 -21.44 -24.61 28.06
C GLY A 106 -20.34 -25.67 28.23
N PRO A 107 -19.87 -25.89 29.47
CA PRO A 107 -18.81 -26.87 29.75
C PRO A 107 -19.21 -28.31 29.42
N THR A 108 -20.50 -28.62 29.47
CA THR A 108 -21.05 -29.99 29.31
C THR A 108 -21.70 -30.24 27.95
N GLY A 109 -21.83 -29.22 27.09
CA GLY A 109 -22.47 -29.36 25.79
C GLY A 109 -23.06 -28.05 25.23
N GLU A 110 -23.76 -28.17 24.11
CA GLU A 110 -24.44 -27.05 23.43
C GLU A 110 -25.93 -27.00 23.76
N THR A 111 -26.53 -25.81 23.63
CA THR A 111 -27.99 -25.68 23.72
C THR A 111 -28.71 -26.55 22.67
N PRO A 112 -29.80 -27.25 23.05
CA PRO A 112 -30.59 -28.05 22.11
C PRO A 112 -31.41 -27.20 21.14
N ALA A 113 -31.76 -25.96 21.52
CA ALA A 113 -32.51 -25.02 20.68
C ALA A 113 -31.61 -23.88 20.19
N ARG A 114 -31.77 -23.47 18.94
CA ARG A 114 -31.02 -22.37 18.32
C ARG A 114 -31.99 -21.28 17.88
N SER A 115 -31.72 -20.03 18.24
CA SER A 115 -32.47 -18.89 17.71
C SER A 115 -31.94 -18.57 16.32
N VAL A 116 -32.81 -18.63 15.31
CA VAL A 116 -32.51 -18.32 13.91
C VAL A 116 -33.21 -17.02 13.52
N THR A 117 -32.52 -16.15 12.78
CA THR A 117 -33.07 -14.90 12.25
C THR A 117 -32.66 -14.71 10.79
N GLY A 118 -33.49 -14.01 10.01
CA GLY A 118 -33.25 -13.75 8.59
C GLY A 118 -34.52 -13.88 7.73
N PRO A 119 -34.43 -13.57 6.43
CA PRO A 119 -33.24 -13.11 5.73
C PRO A 119 -32.86 -11.67 6.10
N VAL A 120 -31.56 -11.40 6.20
CA VAL A 120 -31.00 -10.05 6.29
C VAL A 120 -30.02 -9.86 5.14
N ARG A 121 -29.96 -8.65 4.60
CA ARG A 121 -29.06 -8.28 3.50
C ARG A 121 -28.30 -7.03 3.88
N SER A 122 -27.02 -6.99 3.56
CA SER A 122 -26.24 -5.77 3.66
C SER A 122 -26.44 -4.89 2.42
N ARG A 123 -26.62 -3.59 2.63
CA ARG A 123 -26.79 -2.61 1.55
C ARG A 123 -25.63 -1.64 1.57
N SER A 124 -25.06 -1.37 0.41
CA SER A 124 -24.12 -0.25 0.35
C SER A 124 -24.87 1.06 0.30
N GLU A 125 -24.41 1.98 1.13
CA GLU A 125 -24.78 3.38 1.00
C GLU A 125 -23.75 4.10 0.13
N TRP A 126 -24.20 5.09 -0.63
CA TRP A 126 -23.33 5.89 -1.50
C TRP A 126 -22.49 6.90 -0.71
N VAL A 127 -22.98 7.33 0.46
CA VAL A 127 -22.36 8.36 1.29
C VAL A 127 -22.23 7.84 2.72
N ASN A 128 -21.01 7.82 3.23
CA ASN A 128 -20.76 7.58 4.64
C ASN A 128 -20.72 8.93 5.37
N THR A 129 -21.80 9.23 6.09
CA THR A 129 -21.98 10.50 6.82
C THR A 129 -20.99 10.65 7.98
N ARG A 130 -20.41 9.54 8.48
CA ARG A 130 -19.41 9.56 9.54
C ARG A 130 -18.06 10.07 9.05
N ARG A 131 -17.79 10.06 7.74
CA ARG A 131 -16.51 10.48 7.15
C ARG A 131 -16.52 11.92 6.61
N TRP A 132 -17.33 12.79 7.19
CA TRP A 132 -17.45 14.18 6.74
C TRP A 132 -16.13 14.96 6.82
N SER A 133 -15.31 14.68 7.84
CA SER A 133 -13.97 15.25 7.99
C SER A 133 -13.04 14.89 6.82
N VAL A 134 -13.12 13.64 6.33
CA VAL A 134 -12.38 13.18 5.14
C VAL A 134 -12.83 13.95 3.91
N LEU A 135 -14.14 14.08 3.68
CA LEU A 135 -14.66 14.83 2.54
C LEU A 135 -14.21 16.29 2.57
N ALA A 136 -14.33 16.97 3.72
CA ALA A 136 -13.91 18.35 3.88
C ALA A 136 -12.40 18.51 3.58
N THR A 137 -11.56 17.59 4.06
CA THR A 137 -10.12 17.59 3.81
C THR A 137 -9.80 17.38 2.33
N VAL A 138 -10.50 16.46 1.67
CA VAL A 138 -10.34 16.19 0.23
C VAL A 138 -10.75 17.41 -0.61
N VAL A 139 -11.90 18.02 -0.33
CA VAL A 139 -12.38 19.23 -1.03
C VAL A 139 -11.41 20.39 -0.83
N LEU A 140 -10.89 20.58 0.39
CA LEU A 140 -9.90 21.60 0.69
C LEU A 140 -8.61 21.37 -0.12
N PHE A 141 -8.10 20.14 -0.13
CA PHE A 141 -6.91 19.76 -0.91
C PHE A 141 -7.09 20.08 -2.39
N PHE A 142 -8.18 19.62 -3.01
CA PHE A 142 -8.44 19.87 -4.43
C PHE A 142 -8.58 21.36 -4.74
N THR A 143 -9.28 22.11 -3.89
CA THR A 143 -9.48 23.56 -4.08
C THR A 143 -8.15 24.29 -4.04
N LEU A 144 -7.29 23.90 -3.11
CA LEU A 144 -6.01 24.54 -2.85
C LEU A 144 -4.97 24.19 -3.93
N VAL A 145 -4.97 22.96 -4.44
CA VAL A 145 -4.19 22.54 -5.62
C VAL A 145 -4.67 23.26 -6.88
N LEU A 146 -5.97 23.28 -7.17
CA LEU A 146 -6.52 23.95 -8.35
C LEU A 146 -6.26 25.46 -8.32
N TYR A 147 -6.39 26.09 -7.14
CA TYR A 147 -6.02 27.49 -6.93
C TYR A 147 -4.53 27.74 -7.22
N ALA A 148 -3.64 26.88 -6.70
CA ALA A 148 -2.21 27.03 -6.91
C ALA A 148 -1.80 26.82 -8.38
N ILE A 149 -2.40 25.86 -9.07
CA ILE A 149 -2.23 25.66 -10.52
C ILE A 149 -2.70 26.87 -11.30
N GLY A 150 -3.93 27.37 -11.05
CA GLY A 150 -4.46 28.54 -11.75
C GLY A 150 -3.62 29.80 -11.52
N SER A 151 -3.11 29.99 -10.29
CA SER A 151 -2.20 31.08 -9.95
C SER A 151 -0.86 30.99 -10.71
N ALA A 152 -0.26 29.79 -10.77
CA ALA A 152 0.99 29.55 -11.49
C ALA A 152 0.83 29.75 -13.00
N GLN A 153 -0.29 29.29 -13.59
CA GLN A 153 -0.61 29.49 -15.00
C GLN A 153 -0.85 30.97 -15.34
N SER A 154 -1.30 31.77 -14.39
CA SER A 154 -1.51 33.22 -14.56
C SER A 154 -0.22 34.04 -14.48
N GLY A 155 0.95 33.40 -14.48
CA GLY A 155 2.27 34.05 -14.46
C GLY A 155 2.82 34.32 -13.07
N ARG A 156 2.09 34.01 -11.99
CA ARG A 156 2.62 34.05 -10.62
C ARG A 156 3.35 32.76 -10.32
N VAL A 157 4.52 32.58 -10.93
CA VAL A 157 5.34 31.38 -10.70
C VAL A 157 5.76 31.37 -9.23
N PRO A 158 5.30 30.38 -8.44
CA PRO A 158 5.67 30.27 -7.03
C PRO A 158 7.19 30.12 -6.87
N PHE A 159 7.75 30.66 -5.79
CA PHE A 159 9.11 30.31 -5.40
C PHE A 159 9.15 28.82 -5.02
N VAL A 160 9.95 28.04 -5.75
CA VAL A 160 10.16 26.63 -5.48
C VAL A 160 11.55 26.48 -4.84
N ARG A 161 11.63 25.83 -3.67
CA ARG A 161 12.89 25.67 -2.92
C ARG A 161 13.87 24.83 -3.73
N ARG A 162 15.11 25.28 -3.94
CA ARG A 162 16.10 24.43 -4.63
C ARG A 162 16.29 23.09 -3.92
N ILE A 163 16.25 22.01 -4.71
CA ILE A 163 16.55 20.65 -4.26
C ILE A 163 17.99 20.34 -4.67
N PRO A 164 18.94 20.19 -3.73
CA PRO A 164 20.35 19.98 -4.04
C PRO A 164 20.61 18.81 -4.99
N GLY A 165 19.85 17.71 -4.83
CA GLY A 165 20.00 16.54 -5.70
C GLY A 165 19.63 16.80 -7.17
N ILE A 166 18.86 17.83 -7.48
CA ILE A 166 18.54 18.20 -8.87
C ILE A 166 19.69 18.98 -9.52
N ASP A 167 20.25 19.96 -8.81
CA ASP A 167 21.43 20.70 -9.29
C ASP A 167 22.62 19.72 -9.49
N ALA A 168 22.73 18.69 -8.63
CA ALA A 168 23.72 17.63 -8.75
C ALA A 168 23.58 16.77 -10.01
N ILE A 169 22.38 16.62 -10.59
CA ILE A 169 22.20 15.88 -11.85
C ILE A 169 22.90 16.63 -13.00
N GLU A 170 22.70 17.94 -13.11
CA GLU A 170 23.35 18.76 -14.13
C GLU A 170 24.88 18.76 -13.96
N GLU A 171 25.36 18.88 -12.72
CA GLU A 171 26.78 18.77 -12.39
C GLU A 171 27.34 17.40 -12.80
N ALA A 172 26.64 16.32 -12.43
CA ALA A 172 27.05 14.96 -12.73
C ALA A 172 27.20 14.71 -14.22
N ILE A 173 26.24 15.17 -15.02
CA ILE A 173 26.30 15.07 -16.48
C ILE A 173 27.46 15.92 -17.02
N GLY A 174 27.63 17.16 -16.53
CA GLY A 174 28.75 18.01 -16.94
C GLY A 174 30.12 17.38 -16.69
N ARG A 175 30.32 16.75 -15.52
CA ARG A 175 31.55 15.99 -15.22
C ARG A 175 31.73 14.80 -16.16
N ALA A 176 30.64 14.08 -16.47
CA ALA A 176 30.71 12.98 -17.43
C ALA A 176 31.12 13.46 -18.84
N THR A 177 30.60 14.62 -19.27
CA THR A 177 31.01 15.30 -20.51
C THR A 177 32.50 15.64 -20.50
N GLU A 178 32.98 16.29 -19.42
CA GLU A 178 34.39 16.69 -19.27
C GLU A 178 35.35 15.50 -19.29
N MET A 179 34.93 14.35 -18.74
CA MET A 179 35.69 13.11 -18.74
C MET A 179 35.58 12.31 -20.04
N GLY A 180 34.72 12.73 -20.99
CA GLY A 180 34.44 11.98 -22.21
C GLY A 180 33.82 10.60 -21.96
N ARG A 181 33.04 10.46 -20.87
CA ARG A 181 32.45 9.20 -20.40
C ARG A 181 30.94 9.27 -20.38
N SER A 182 30.30 8.10 -20.35
CA SER A 182 28.85 7.98 -20.35
C SER A 182 28.21 8.31 -19.00
N VAL A 183 26.91 8.60 -19.06
CA VAL A 183 25.99 8.66 -17.92
C VAL A 183 25.19 7.36 -17.90
N LEU A 184 25.08 6.74 -16.73
CA LEU A 184 24.21 5.60 -16.48
C LEU A 184 22.97 6.08 -15.73
N PHE A 185 21.78 5.84 -16.29
CA PHE A 185 20.51 6.16 -15.64
C PHE A 185 19.69 4.91 -15.37
N LEU A 186 19.24 4.71 -14.13
CA LEU A 186 18.41 3.58 -13.72
C LEU A 186 17.04 4.08 -13.21
N PRO A 187 15.91 3.75 -13.87
CA PRO A 187 14.56 4.15 -13.45
C PRO A 187 13.95 3.23 -12.37
N GLY A 188 14.76 2.66 -11.48
CA GLY A 188 14.33 1.62 -10.53
C GLY A 188 14.32 0.21 -11.13
N ILE A 189 14.03 -0.78 -10.28
CA ILE A 189 14.03 -2.21 -10.65
C ILE A 189 12.63 -2.80 -10.82
N LEU A 190 11.57 -2.02 -10.59
CA LEU A 190 10.17 -2.47 -10.62
C LEU A 190 9.45 -2.07 -11.92
N ASP A 191 8.24 -2.61 -12.11
CA ASP A 191 7.37 -2.28 -13.24
C ASP A 191 6.68 -0.90 -13.02
N ILE A 192 5.84 -0.50 -13.97
CA ILE A 192 5.15 0.80 -14.00
C ILE A 192 4.02 0.93 -12.97
N ASP A 193 3.63 -0.17 -12.32
CA ASP A 193 2.69 -0.17 -11.20
C ASP A 193 3.30 0.47 -9.94
N GLU A 194 4.63 0.52 -9.86
CA GLU A 194 5.35 1.32 -8.88
C GLU A 194 5.41 2.80 -9.31
N ILE A 195 4.84 3.66 -8.47
CA ILE A 195 4.77 5.11 -8.70
C ILE A 195 6.15 5.76 -8.84
N GLN A 196 7.18 5.22 -8.18
CA GLN A 196 8.55 5.72 -8.29
C GLN A 196 9.19 5.42 -9.65
N THR A 197 8.83 4.31 -10.31
CA THR A 197 9.29 3.99 -11.66
C THR A 197 8.79 5.05 -12.64
N VAL A 198 7.51 5.43 -12.53
CA VAL A 198 6.92 6.50 -13.34
C VAL A 198 7.65 7.83 -13.12
N ALA A 199 7.93 8.18 -11.86
CA ALA A 199 8.68 9.39 -11.54
C ALA A 199 10.10 9.36 -12.13
N GLY A 200 10.80 8.22 -12.03
CA GLY A 200 12.13 8.03 -12.62
C GLY A 200 12.12 8.18 -14.15
N LEU A 201 11.14 7.63 -14.83
CA LEU A 201 10.99 7.76 -16.29
C LEU A 201 10.71 9.21 -16.73
N VAL A 202 9.95 9.99 -15.96
CA VAL A 202 9.73 11.42 -16.26
C VAL A 202 11.04 12.21 -16.06
N ILE A 203 11.83 11.88 -15.04
CA ILE A 203 13.15 12.48 -14.84
C ILE A 203 14.11 12.10 -15.99
N LEU A 204 14.02 10.87 -16.50
CA LEU A 204 14.83 10.39 -17.61
C LEU A 204 14.69 11.27 -18.87
N GLU A 205 13.50 11.76 -19.20
CA GLU A 205 13.31 12.68 -20.33
C GLU A 205 14.15 13.96 -20.16
N SER A 206 14.17 14.51 -18.95
CA SER A 206 14.96 15.71 -18.64
C SER A 206 16.46 15.43 -18.66
N VAL A 207 16.89 14.27 -18.14
CA VAL A 207 18.29 13.81 -18.23
C VAL A 207 18.71 13.65 -19.68
N ALA A 208 17.91 12.96 -20.50
CA ALA A 208 18.17 12.75 -21.92
C ALA A 208 18.28 14.06 -22.70
N ARG A 209 17.44 15.06 -22.36
CA ARG A 209 17.54 16.41 -22.94
C ARG A 209 18.85 17.10 -22.58
N ILE A 210 19.33 16.97 -21.33
CA ILE A 210 20.60 17.57 -20.88
C ILE A 210 21.79 16.84 -21.50
N THR A 211 21.80 15.50 -21.51
CA THR A 211 22.88 14.71 -22.13
C THR A 211 22.96 14.95 -23.63
N ALA A 212 21.83 15.10 -24.33
CA ALA A 212 21.79 15.46 -25.75
C ALA A 212 22.41 16.85 -26.02
N LYS A 213 22.14 17.83 -25.15
CA LYS A 213 22.71 19.18 -25.25
C LYS A 213 24.23 19.19 -25.05
N TYR A 214 24.72 18.39 -24.12
CA TYR A 214 26.14 18.25 -23.83
C TYR A 214 26.84 17.17 -24.66
N GLU A 215 26.15 16.55 -25.63
CA GLU A 215 26.67 15.48 -26.47
C GLU A 215 27.32 14.32 -25.66
N THR A 216 26.69 13.98 -24.53
CA THR A 216 27.19 12.96 -23.58
C THR A 216 26.46 11.64 -23.79
N PRO A 217 27.18 10.50 -23.94
CA PRO A 217 26.53 9.20 -24.10
C PRO A 217 25.67 8.83 -22.89
N LEU A 218 24.47 8.28 -23.14
CA LEU A 218 23.51 7.87 -22.11
C LEU A 218 23.26 6.37 -22.21
N ILE A 219 23.34 5.66 -21.08
CA ILE A 219 23.07 4.22 -20.97
C ILE A 219 21.92 4.03 -19.97
N VAL A 220 20.85 3.36 -20.41
CA VAL A 220 19.61 3.17 -19.64
C VAL A 220 19.19 1.69 -19.64
N PRO A 221 19.78 0.85 -18.79
CA PRO A 221 19.31 -0.52 -18.63
C PRO A 221 18.00 -0.52 -17.82
N VAL A 222 17.00 -1.26 -18.30
CA VAL A 222 15.66 -1.32 -17.73
C VAL A 222 15.26 -2.77 -17.43
N SER A 223 14.58 -2.97 -16.29
CA SER A 223 14.24 -4.29 -15.75
C SER A 223 13.00 -4.91 -16.42
N TYR A 224 11.95 -4.10 -16.67
CA TYR A 224 10.65 -4.58 -17.17
C TYR A 224 10.32 -4.10 -18.60
N PRO A 225 9.53 -4.85 -19.39
CA PRO A 225 9.21 -4.50 -20.78
C PRO A 225 8.41 -3.20 -20.95
N ILE A 226 7.48 -2.91 -20.03
CA ILE A 226 6.65 -1.69 -20.12
C ILE A 226 7.50 -0.45 -19.83
N PRO A 227 8.24 -0.37 -18.70
CA PRO A 227 9.23 0.67 -18.48
C PRO A 227 10.26 0.80 -19.59
N PHE A 228 10.67 -0.30 -20.24
CA PHE A 228 11.58 -0.25 -21.38
C PHE A 228 11.00 0.57 -22.54
N ALA A 229 9.78 0.24 -22.97
CA ALA A 229 9.12 0.96 -24.06
C ALA A 229 8.88 2.44 -23.72
N VAL A 230 8.53 2.75 -22.47
CA VAL A 230 8.37 4.14 -22.02
C VAL A 230 9.72 4.85 -21.97
N ALA A 231 10.78 4.20 -21.48
CA ALA A 231 12.12 4.77 -21.43
C ALA A 231 12.66 5.12 -22.82
N GLU A 232 12.46 4.27 -23.83
CA GLU A 232 12.80 4.59 -25.22
C GLU A 232 12.13 5.88 -25.68
N GLU A 233 10.83 6.04 -25.39
CA GLU A 233 10.10 7.24 -25.75
C GLU A 233 10.58 8.48 -24.97
N MET A 234 10.85 8.35 -23.67
CA MET A 234 11.39 9.45 -22.85
C MET A 234 12.76 9.92 -23.35
N VAL A 235 13.64 8.99 -23.73
CA VAL A 235 14.95 9.34 -24.30
C VAL A 235 14.77 10.00 -25.67
N ARG A 236 13.95 9.42 -26.56
CA ARG A 236 13.66 10.00 -27.88
C ARG A 236 13.07 11.41 -27.79
N ALA A 237 12.09 11.60 -26.90
CA ALA A 237 11.47 12.89 -26.63
C ALA A 237 12.49 13.89 -26.10
N GLY A 238 13.33 13.49 -25.13
CA GLY A 238 14.40 14.34 -24.58
C GLY A 238 15.37 14.85 -25.66
N TYR A 239 15.84 13.97 -26.54
CA TYR A 239 16.72 14.35 -27.67
C TYR A 239 16.01 15.26 -28.69
N THR A 240 14.73 15.00 -28.96
CA THR A 240 13.91 15.84 -29.83
C THR A 240 13.69 17.24 -29.23
N HIS A 241 13.38 17.33 -27.94
CA HIS A 241 13.25 18.57 -27.19
C HIS A 241 14.56 19.36 -27.10
N ALA A 242 15.71 18.68 -27.12
CA ALA A 242 17.02 19.31 -27.23
C ALA A 242 17.35 19.82 -28.66
N GLY A 243 16.50 19.53 -29.65
CA GLY A 243 16.75 19.86 -31.05
C GLY A 243 17.85 19.01 -31.70
N ARG A 244 18.14 17.82 -31.14
CA ARG A 244 19.19 16.89 -31.59
C ARG A 244 18.64 15.47 -31.85
N PRO A 245 17.55 15.29 -32.62
CA PRO A 245 16.99 13.96 -32.88
C PRO A 245 17.95 13.05 -33.66
N ASP A 246 18.90 13.62 -34.40
CA ASP A 246 19.95 12.92 -35.15
C ASP A 246 20.97 12.21 -34.25
N ARG A 247 21.08 12.62 -32.98
CA ARG A 247 22.00 12.03 -31.99
C ARG A 247 21.35 10.97 -31.10
N TYR A 248 20.05 10.71 -31.29
CA TYR A 248 19.38 9.64 -30.57
C TYR A 248 20.00 8.29 -30.92
N ASP A 249 20.47 7.57 -29.91
CA ASP A 249 20.98 6.20 -30.05
C ASP A 249 19.87 5.20 -29.69
N PRO A 250 19.37 4.39 -30.65
CA PRO A 250 18.38 3.35 -30.38
C PRO A 250 18.84 2.32 -29.36
N ASP A 251 20.14 2.10 -29.21
CA ASP A 251 20.71 1.12 -28.28
C ASP A 251 21.06 1.73 -26.91
N SER A 252 20.70 3.01 -26.67
CA SER A 252 20.90 3.69 -25.39
C SER A 252 20.03 3.09 -24.28
N VAL A 253 18.82 2.65 -24.61
CA VAL A 253 17.90 1.99 -23.69
C VAL A 253 17.94 0.48 -23.95
N ARG A 254 18.08 -0.32 -22.90
CA ARG A 254 18.22 -1.78 -23.04
C ARG A 254 17.36 -2.51 -22.02
N PHE A 255 16.49 -3.40 -22.48
CA PHE A 255 15.86 -4.37 -21.61
C PHE A 255 16.89 -5.42 -21.19
N VAL A 256 17.00 -5.69 -19.89
CA VAL A 256 18.00 -6.61 -19.34
C VAL A 256 17.34 -7.89 -18.84
N SER A 257 16.57 -7.80 -17.76
CA SER A 257 15.87 -8.94 -17.14
C SER A 257 14.96 -8.43 -16.02
N PRO A 258 13.75 -8.99 -15.84
CA PRO A 258 12.91 -8.70 -14.70
C PRO A 258 13.38 -9.42 -13.43
N GLU A 259 14.27 -10.41 -13.55
CA GLU A 259 14.88 -11.10 -12.41
C GLU A 259 15.89 -10.18 -11.71
N GLN A 260 15.59 -9.80 -10.46
CA GLN A 260 16.30 -8.76 -9.70
C GLN A 260 17.82 -8.95 -9.69
N PHE A 261 18.32 -10.12 -9.31
CA PHE A 261 19.77 -10.37 -9.25
C PHE A 261 20.43 -10.41 -10.62
N ALA A 262 19.73 -10.87 -11.65
CA ALA A 262 20.24 -10.86 -13.01
C ALA A 262 20.37 -9.42 -13.52
N TYR A 263 19.37 -8.58 -13.24
CA TYR A 263 19.41 -7.14 -13.54
C TYR A 263 20.59 -6.46 -12.84
N VAL A 264 20.73 -6.64 -11.53
CA VAL A 264 21.84 -6.05 -10.76
C VAL A 264 23.19 -6.53 -11.25
N ALA A 265 23.37 -7.83 -11.47
CA ALA A 265 24.63 -8.38 -11.98
C ALA A 265 25.00 -7.76 -13.33
N ALA A 266 24.05 -7.63 -14.25
CA ALA A 266 24.27 -6.99 -15.54
C ALA A 266 24.64 -5.51 -15.39
N VAL A 267 23.93 -4.76 -14.55
CA VAL A 267 24.22 -3.34 -14.30
C VAL A 267 25.59 -3.14 -13.64
N THR A 268 25.94 -3.94 -12.63
CA THR A 268 27.29 -3.90 -12.03
C THR A 268 28.36 -4.25 -13.06
N GLY A 269 28.08 -5.18 -13.99
CA GLY A 269 28.96 -5.49 -15.10
C GLY A 269 29.17 -4.30 -16.05
N ILE A 270 28.12 -3.52 -16.32
CA ILE A 270 28.21 -2.25 -17.09
C ILE A 270 29.11 -1.26 -16.33
N MET A 271 28.87 -1.06 -15.03
CA MET A 271 29.67 -0.14 -14.21
C MET A 271 31.16 -0.51 -14.23
N LEU A 272 31.49 -1.79 -14.06
CA LEU A 272 32.90 -2.24 -14.00
C LEU A 272 33.62 -2.22 -15.35
N ARG A 273 32.92 -2.55 -16.44
CA ARG A 273 33.50 -2.65 -17.79
C ARG A 273 33.52 -1.30 -18.49
N ASP A 274 32.38 -0.63 -18.54
CA ASP A 274 32.20 0.58 -19.35
C ASP A 274 32.56 1.84 -18.54
N LYS A 275 32.55 1.73 -17.21
CA LYS A 275 32.91 2.77 -16.24
C LYS A 275 32.31 4.14 -16.56
N PRO A 276 30.96 4.27 -16.57
CA PRO A 276 30.29 5.56 -16.68
C PRO A 276 30.81 6.52 -15.61
N ALA A 277 30.92 7.81 -15.95
CA ALA A 277 31.41 8.81 -15.01
C ALA A 277 30.33 9.28 -14.02
N ALA A 278 29.06 9.10 -14.36
CA ALA A 278 27.92 9.49 -13.55
C ALA A 278 26.86 8.38 -13.52
N HIS A 279 26.39 8.06 -12.31
CA HIS A 279 25.28 7.13 -12.08
C HIS A 279 24.10 7.89 -11.47
N ILE A 280 22.95 7.78 -12.12
CA ILE A 280 21.71 8.43 -11.70
C ILE A 280 20.69 7.34 -11.39
N PHE A 281 20.36 7.19 -10.11
CA PHE A 281 19.44 6.15 -9.61
C PHE A 281 18.11 6.81 -9.22
N MET A 282 17.03 6.59 -9.98
CA MET A 282 15.74 7.21 -9.70
C MET A 282 14.65 6.15 -9.64
N GLY A 283 14.27 5.72 -8.44
CA GLY A 283 13.22 4.71 -8.28
C GLY A 283 13.30 3.83 -7.04
N ALA A 284 12.64 2.68 -7.13
CA ALA A 284 12.70 1.62 -6.13
C ALA A 284 13.82 0.62 -6.45
N PHE A 285 14.73 0.35 -5.51
CA PHE A 285 15.86 -0.59 -5.66
C PHE A 285 16.05 -1.51 -4.44
N TYR A 286 15.26 -1.37 -3.37
CA TYR A 286 15.37 -2.19 -2.14
C TYR A 286 16.81 -2.41 -1.65
N GLY A 287 17.24 -3.65 -1.41
CA GLY A 287 18.58 -3.97 -0.88
C GLY A 287 19.67 -3.86 -1.95
N GLU A 288 19.29 -3.91 -3.22
CA GLU A 288 20.15 -3.80 -4.38
C GLU A 288 20.74 -2.39 -4.52
N SER A 289 20.08 -1.38 -3.95
CA SER A 289 20.58 0.00 -3.87
C SER A 289 22.02 0.08 -3.34
N LEU A 290 22.34 -0.67 -2.26
CA LEU A 290 23.68 -0.67 -1.68
C LEU A 290 24.70 -1.33 -2.60
N LEU A 291 24.34 -2.44 -3.26
CA LEU A 291 25.22 -3.13 -4.20
C LEU A 291 25.56 -2.24 -5.40
N LEU A 292 24.54 -1.58 -5.96
CA LEU A 292 24.69 -0.66 -7.08
C LEU A 292 25.52 0.57 -6.69
N ALA A 293 25.21 1.18 -5.54
CA ALA A 293 25.90 2.37 -5.08
C ALA A 293 27.36 2.09 -4.68
N GLU A 294 27.65 1.01 -3.98
CA GLU A 294 29.03 0.65 -3.62
C GLU A 294 29.87 0.32 -4.86
N THR A 295 29.27 -0.38 -5.84
CA THR A 295 29.93 -0.65 -7.12
C THR A 295 30.25 0.65 -7.86
N GLY A 296 29.30 1.59 -7.91
CA GLY A 296 29.54 2.88 -8.54
C GLY A 296 30.62 3.70 -7.85
N PHE A 297 30.61 3.72 -6.51
CA PHE A 297 31.64 4.37 -5.71
C PHE A 297 33.03 3.76 -6.00
N ALA A 298 33.14 2.44 -6.04
CA ALA A 298 34.39 1.74 -6.36
C ALA A 298 34.92 2.06 -7.77
N THR A 299 34.05 2.43 -8.72
CA THR A 299 34.45 2.87 -10.07
C THR A 299 34.81 4.36 -10.16
N GLY A 300 34.61 5.12 -9.09
CA GLY A 300 34.86 6.56 -9.02
C GLY A 300 33.81 7.42 -9.73
N ALA A 301 32.61 6.90 -9.96
CA ALA A 301 31.52 7.64 -10.59
C ALA A 301 30.87 8.60 -9.58
N ILE A 302 30.41 9.77 -10.05
CA ILE A 302 29.46 10.58 -9.26
C ILE A 302 28.12 9.86 -9.19
N GLN A 303 27.50 9.86 -8.03
CA GLN A 303 26.24 9.16 -7.82
C GLN A 303 25.17 10.10 -7.29
N VAL A 304 24.09 10.22 -8.06
CA VAL A 304 22.88 10.95 -7.66
C VAL A 304 21.73 9.97 -7.57
N ALA A 305 21.20 9.79 -6.38
CA ALA A 305 20.11 8.86 -6.12
C ALA A 305 18.81 9.58 -5.76
N GLY A 306 17.68 8.91 -5.91
CA GLY A 306 16.38 9.42 -5.51
C GLY A 306 15.38 8.31 -5.25
N THR A 307 14.74 8.37 -4.09
CA THR A 307 13.74 7.38 -3.69
C THR A 307 12.76 7.88 -2.63
N ALA A 308 11.54 7.34 -2.69
CA ALA A 308 10.52 7.46 -1.65
C ALA A 308 10.40 6.24 -0.72
N ASN A 309 11.18 5.18 -0.91
CA ASN A 309 11.13 4.02 -0.02
C ASN A 309 12.00 4.25 1.23
N VAL A 310 11.34 4.27 2.39
CA VAL A 310 11.96 4.55 3.70
C VAL A 310 13.05 3.54 4.06
N HIS A 311 12.91 2.27 3.64
CA HIS A 311 13.86 1.22 4.01
C HIS A 311 15.14 1.23 3.18
N GLN A 312 15.11 1.76 1.95
CA GLN A 312 16.30 1.83 1.08
C GLN A 312 17.04 3.16 1.21
N LEU A 313 16.35 4.21 1.65
CA LEU A 313 16.90 5.56 1.75
C LEU A 313 18.25 5.63 2.49
N PRO A 314 18.47 4.91 3.62
CA PRO A 314 19.76 4.94 4.31
C PRO A 314 20.94 4.47 3.44
N PHE A 315 20.71 3.53 2.53
CA PHE A 315 21.77 3.00 1.66
C PHE A 315 22.26 4.07 0.68
N PHE A 316 21.35 4.79 0.02
CA PHE A 316 21.74 5.88 -0.87
C PHE A 316 22.31 7.08 -0.13
N VAL A 317 21.77 7.44 1.03
CA VAL A 317 22.30 8.56 1.83
C VAL A 317 23.77 8.32 2.25
N VAL A 318 24.15 7.07 2.49
CA VAL A 318 25.53 6.73 2.90
C VAL A 318 26.45 6.48 1.70
N ALA A 319 25.95 5.92 0.61
CA ALA A 319 26.78 5.45 -0.51
C ALA A 319 26.80 6.38 -1.74
N CYS A 320 25.91 7.37 -1.83
CA CYS A 320 25.84 8.32 -2.96
C CYS A 320 26.24 9.74 -2.54
N ASP A 321 26.75 10.53 -3.49
CA ASP A 321 27.13 11.93 -3.26
C ASP A 321 25.91 12.79 -2.93
N TYR A 322 24.78 12.52 -3.61
CA TYR A 322 23.52 13.23 -3.40
C TYR A 322 22.35 12.26 -3.43
N THR A 323 21.38 12.49 -2.54
CA THR A 323 20.15 11.68 -2.47
C THR A 323 18.92 12.58 -2.37
N LEU A 324 17.97 12.41 -3.30
CA LEU A 324 16.62 12.96 -3.23
C LEU A 324 15.80 12.13 -2.24
N ILE A 325 15.26 12.78 -1.22
CA ILE A 325 14.56 12.11 -0.12
C ILE A 325 13.04 12.21 -0.31
N GLY A 326 12.37 11.07 -0.41
CA GLY A 326 10.92 11.02 -0.30
C GLY A 326 10.23 11.75 -1.44
N GLU A 327 9.51 12.80 -1.07
CA GLU A 327 8.76 13.66 -1.99
C GLU A 327 9.62 14.42 -2.99
N GLU A 328 10.92 14.58 -2.71
CA GLU A 328 11.84 15.25 -3.63
C GLU A 328 11.93 14.52 -4.98
N LEU A 329 11.83 13.18 -4.98
CA LEU A 329 11.77 12.39 -6.22
C LEU A 329 10.54 12.75 -7.07
N PHE A 330 9.37 12.89 -6.44
CA PHE A 330 8.13 13.23 -7.16
C PHE A 330 8.09 14.70 -7.58
N ALA A 331 8.76 15.56 -6.83
CA ALA A 331 8.87 16.97 -7.15
C ALA A 331 9.89 17.24 -8.28
N ALA A 332 10.89 16.38 -8.46
CA ALA A 332 12.00 16.54 -9.40
C ALA A 332 11.58 16.96 -10.81
N SER A 333 10.52 16.34 -11.35
CA SER A 333 10.00 16.66 -12.69
C SER A 333 9.49 18.09 -12.79
N ALA A 334 8.81 18.61 -11.76
CA ALA A 334 8.35 19.99 -11.70
C ALA A 334 9.52 21.00 -11.70
N TYR A 335 10.65 20.64 -11.06
CA TYR A 335 11.86 21.48 -11.07
C TYR A 335 12.57 21.46 -12.42
N LEU A 336 12.72 20.29 -13.03
CA LEU A 336 13.46 20.09 -14.28
C LEU A 336 12.71 20.61 -15.50
N SER A 337 11.39 20.45 -15.56
CA SER A 337 10.56 20.94 -16.68
C SER A 337 10.18 22.41 -16.52
N ARG A 338 10.11 22.91 -15.28
CA ARG A 338 9.59 24.25 -14.92
C ARG A 338 8.18 24.51 -15.46
N GLU A 339 7.40 23.46 -15.68
CA GLU A 339 6.04 23.60 -16.17
C GLU A 339 5.12 24.21 -15.11
N PRO A 340 4.39 25.31 -15.42
CA PRO A 340 3.54 25.99 -14.44
C PRO A 340 2.51 25.08 -13.77
N LYS A 341 2.00 24.05 -14.47
CA LYS A 341 1.05 23.08 -13.93
C LYS A 341 1.68 22.23 -12.82
N LEU A 342 2.87 21.68 -13.06
CA LEU A 342 3.59 20.81 -12.12
C LEU A 342 4.12 21.62 -10.92
N VAL A 343 4.61 22.84 -11.16
CA VAL A 343 5.05 23.73 -10.09
C VAL A 343 3.85 24.17 -9.22
N GLY A 344 2.71 24.46 -9.85
CA GLY A 344 1.48 24.83 -9.15
C GLY A 344 0.93 23.70 -8.28
N SER A 345 0.94 22.46 -8.78
CA SER A 345 0.48 21.30 -8.00
C SER A 345 1.39 21.03 -6.80
N LEU A 346 2.71 21.16 -6.96
CA LEU A 346 3.68 21.04 -5.87
C LEU A 346 3.39 22.06 -4.75
N ARG A 347 3.19 23.33 -5.11
CA ARG A 347 2.85 24.38 -4.13
C ARG A 347 1.52 24.08 -3.41
N GLY A 348 0.52 23.59 -4.14
CA GLY A 348 -0.77 23.21 -3.56
C GLY A 348 -0.63 22.10 -2.53
N ALA A 349 0.16 21.07 -2.84
CA ALA A 349 0.46 20.00 -1.90
C ALA A 349 1.19 20.51 -0.65
N ASP A 350 2.19 21.37 -0.82
CA ASP A 350 2.95 21.94 0.31
C ASP A 350 2.09 22.82 1.21
N LEU A 351 1.21 23.64 0.63
CA LEU A 351 0.29 24.46 1.41
C LEU A 351 -0.73 23.60 2.16
N MET A 352 -1.18 22.47 1.59
CA MET A 352 -2.01 21.52 2.33
C MET A 352 -1.25 20.92 3.52
N LYS A 353 0.02 20.51 3.35
CA LYS A 353 0.84 20.00 4.46
C LYS A 353 0.95 21.04 5.58
N LEU A 354 1.16 22.32 5.24
CA LEU A 354 1.19 23.40 6.24
C LEU A 354 -0.14 23.52 6.98
N VAL A 355 -1.28 23.46 6.27
CA VAL A 355 -2.61 23.47 6.89
C VAL A 355 -2.78 22.28 7.84
N VAL A 356 -2.39 21.07 7.42
CA VAL A 356 -2.45 19.87 8.27
C VAL A 356 -1.60 20.04 9.53
N ILE A 357 -0.37 20.56 9.40
CA ILE A 357 0.52 20.83 10.55
C ILE A 357 -0.15 21.81 11.52
N VAL A 358 -0.72 22.91 11.01
CA VAL A 358 -1.42 23.91 11.85
C VAL A 358 -2.62 23.30 12.55
N VAL A 359 -3.44 22.50 11.85
CA VAL A 359 -4.61 21.82 12.42
C VAL A 359 -4.20 20.82 13.50
N ILE A 360 -3.12 20.05 13.29
CA ILE A 360 -2.59 19.12 14.28
C ILE A 360 -2.13 19.89 15.53
N LEU A 361 -1.32 20.93 15.36
CA LEU A 361 -0.82 21.74 16.49
C LEU A 361 -1.97 22.40 17.27
N ALA A 362 -2.94 22.98 16.56
CA ALA A 362 -4.13 23.56 17.16
C ALA A 362 -4.96 22.51 17.89
N GLY A 363 -5.14 21.32 17.31
CA GLY A 363 -5.82 20.19 17.94
C GLY A 363 -5.15 19.71 19.21
N CYS A 364 -3.83 19.53 19.20
CA CYS A 364 -3.06 19.17 20.39
C CYS A 364 -3.20 20.22 21.50
N LEU A 365 -3.15 21.51 21.16
CA LEU A 365 -3.33 22.60 22.14
C LEU A 365 -4.74 22.61 22.72
N LEU A 366 -5.78 22.54 21.87
CA LEU A 366 -7.17 22.53 22.31
C LEU A 366 -7.47 21.34 23.23
N GLU A 367 -6.98 20.14 22.88
CA GLU A 367 -7.15 18.94 23.69
C GLU A 367 -6.48 19.09 25.07
N THR A 368 -5.30 19.73 25.12
CA THR A 368 -4.58 20.00 26.38
C THR A 368 -5.41 20.89 27.33
N PHE A 369 -6.24 21.79 26.80
CA PHE A 369 -7.16 22.64 27.57
C PHE A 369 -8.57 22.02 27.74
N GLY A 370 -8.76 20.75 27.38
CA GLY A 370 -10.03 20.03 27.53
C GLY A 370 -11.09 20.36 26.47
N VAL A 371 -10.72 21.09 25.40
CA VAL A 371 -11.62 21.41 24.29
C VAL A 371 -11.54 20.30 23.23
N THR A 372 -12.37 19.27 23.37
CA THR A 372 -12.29 18.06 22.54
C THR A 372 -13.09 18.11 21.24
N ALA A 373 -13.61 19.28 20.85
CA ALA A 373 -14.53 19.38 19.72
C ALA A 373 -13.87 19.02 18.37
N LEU A 374 -12.66 19.55 18.14
CA LEU A 374 -11.90 19.31 16.91
C LEU A 374 -11.50 17.83 16.79
N THR A 375 -11.04 17.25 17.89
CA THR A 375 -10.59 15.86 17.99
C THR A 375 -11.75 14.90 17.75
N ARG A 376 -12.92 15.17 18.33
CA ARG A 376 -14.15 14.40 18.05
C ARG A 376 -14.57 14.50 16.59
N TRP A 377 -14.46 15.67 15.98
CA TRP A 377 -14.77 15.86 14.56
C TRP A 377 -13.78 15.14 13.64
N MET A 378 -12.50 15.08 14.00
CA MET A 378 -11.49 14.32 13.24
C MET A 378 -11.60 12.80 13.47
N ALA A 379 -12.04 12.38 14.66
CA ALA A 379 -12.19 10.98 15.05
C ALA A 379 -13.46 10.31 14.52
N THR A 380 -14.38 11.04 13.88
CA THR A 380 -15.47 10.42 13.11
C THR A 380 -14.86 9.71 11.90
N GLN A 381 -14.57 8.42 12.02
CA GLN A 381 -14.04 7.56 10.94
C GLN A 381 -14.88 6.30 10.74
#